data_AF-A0A4V2ERT9-F1
#
_entry.id   AF-A0A4V2ERT9-F1
#
_cell.length_a   1.000
_cell.length_b   1.000
_cell.length_c   1.000
_cell.angle_alpha   90.00
_cell.angle_beta   90.00
_cell.angle_gamma   90.00
#
_symmetry.space_group_name_H-M   'P 1'
#
loop_
_entity.id
_entity.type
_entity.pdbx_description
1 polymer ?
#
loop_
_entity_poly.entity_id
_entity_poly.type
_entity_poly.pdbx_seq_one_letter_code
_entity_poly.pdbx_strand_id
1 'polypeptide(L)'
;MSTRHRFASALMVTGLLTAGLFTVASTASPGTAQARCDGRNQIRSDYWTGGVRRAYEDPVGGTCDGNNYYQGDLVDPVRDGACVEVQFLDGSVPWTRAADGRSCVTGARQRFWHRDVNGTSAAWERFCADQYGCGWGRNGESQGLNHGY
;
A
#
# COMPACT_ATOMS: atom_id res chain seq x y z
N MET A 1 26.41 -63.27 51.36
CA MET A 1 27.75 -63.16 50.74
C MET A 1 27.55 -63.21 49.23
N SER A 2 27.79 -62.09 48.54
CA SER A 2 28.83 -61.92 47.51
C SER A 2 28.45 -62.59 46.18
N THR A 3 28.42 -61.95 45.01
CA THR A 3 29.41 -60.98 44.50
C THR A 3 28.77 -60.12 43.40
N ARG A 4 29.07 -58.81 43.41
CA ARG A 4 28.67 -57.84 42.38
C ARG A 4 29.62 -57.92 41.18
N HIS A 5 29.10 -57.92 39.96
CA HIS A 5 29.90 -57.64 38.76
C HIS A 5 29.46 -56.32 38.12
N ARG A 6 30.41 -55.39 38.07
CA ARG A 6 30.36 -54.13 37.33
C ARG A 6 30.95 -54.38 35.95
N PHE A 7 30.27 -53.96 34.89
CA PHE A 7 30.84 -53.72 33.56
C PHE A 7 30.20 -52.42 33.06
N ALA A 8 30.92 -51.29 33.13
CA ALA A 8 31.92 -50.82 32.17
C ALA A 8 31.28 -50.23 30.91
N SER A 9 31.39 -48.91 30.82
CA SER A 9 30.91 -48.01 29.79
C SER A 9 31.44 -48.35 28.39
N ALA A 10 30.60 -48.19 27.38
CA ALA A 10 31.04 -48.03 25.99
C ALA A 10 30.41 -46.75 25.42
N LEU A 11 31.26 -45.73 25.35
CA LEU A 11 31.03 -44.46 24.68
C LEU A 11 31.14 -44.71 23.17
N MET A 12 30.05 -44.58 22.40
CA MET A 12 30.13 -44.47 20.93
C MET A 12 29.92 -43.02 20.53
N VAL A 13 31.04 -42.36 20.25
CA VAL A 13 31.13 -41.16 19.42
C VAL A 13 31.04 -41.58 17.94
N THR A 14 30.63 -40.65 17.09
CA THR A 14 30.94 -40.49 15.63
C THR A 14 29.67 -40.51 14.77
N GLY A 15 29.16 -39.32 14.41
CA GLY A 15 29.19 -38.82 13.03
C GLY A 15 27.78 -38.91 12.44
N LEU A 16 27.30 -38.09 11.51
CA LEU A 16 27.94 -37.23 10.53
C LEU A 16 26.82 -36.37 9.89
N LEU A 17 27.11 -35.09 9.65
CA LEU A 17 26.49 -34.17 8.68
C LEU A 17 25.04 -34.41 8.21
N THR A 18 24.14 -33.49 8.56
CA THR A 18 23.06 -33.09 7.64
C THR A 18 23.23 -31.63 7.27
N ALA A 19 23.56 -31.43 6.01
CA ALA A 19 23.87 -30.16 5.39
C ALA A 19 22.64 -29.23 5.35
N GLY A 20 22.91 -27.96 5.67
CA GLY A 20 22.40 -26.80 4.94
C GLY A 20 20.92 -26.77 4.59
N LEU A 21 20.08 -26.46 5.57
CA LEU A 21 18.89 -25.66 5.28
C LEU A 21 19.38 -24.22 5.03
N PHE A 22 19.79 -23.96 3.78
CA PHE A 22 19.69 -22.61 3.25
C PHE A 22 18.18 -22.30 3.20
N THR A 23 17.64 -21.78 4.30
CA THR A 23 16.51 -20.88 4.18
C THR A 23 17.04 -19.69 3.41
N VAL A 24 16.86 -19.75 2.09
CA VAL A 24 16.85 -18.55 1.27
C VAL A 24 15.74 -17.73 1.89
N ALA A 25 16.12 -16.81 2.78
CA ALA A 25 15.29 -15.69 3.12
C ALA A 25 15.14 -14.97 1.79
N SER A 26 14.07 -15.32 1.06
CA SER A 26 13.54 -14.49 0.02
C SER A 26 13.15 -13.20 0.73
N THR A 27 14.13 -12.31 0.91
CA THR A 27 13.85 -10.89 0.95
C THR A 27 13.30 -10.64 -0.44
N ALA A 28 12.00 -10.90 -0.62
CA ALA A 28 11.24 -10.24 -1.65
C ALA A 28 11.60 -8.78 -1.42
N SER A 29 12.49 -8.24 -2.27
CA SER A 29 12.76 -6.81 -2.31
C SER A 29 11.37 -6.22 -2.42
N PRO A 30 10.87 -5.52 -1.38
CA PRO A 30 9.51 -5.06 -1.41
C PRO A 30 9.37 -4.28 -2.71
N GLY A 31 8.50 -4.76 -3.60
CA GLY A 31 8.26 -4.09 -4.87
C GLY A 31 8.02 -2.63 -4.52
N THR A 32 8.61 -1.70 -5.27
CA THR A 32 8.31 -0.28 -5.08
C THR A 32 6.81 -0.11 -5.21
N ALA A 33 6.15 0.40 -4.16
CA ALA A 33 4.72 0.70 -4.11
C ALA A 33 4.38 1.74 -5.19
N GLN A 34 4.26 1.35 -6.46
CA GLN A 34 4.04 2.18 -7.64
C GLN A 34 2.60 2.70 -7.74
N ALA A 35 2.06 3.28 -6.68
CA ALA A 35 1.15 4.41 -6.89
C ALA A 35 2.04 5.64 -7.18
N ARG A 36 2.53 5.79 -8.42
CA ARG A 36 3.25 7.01 -8.87
C ARG A 36 4.52 7.39 -8.09
N CYS A 37 5.10 6.48 -7.33
CA CYS A 37 6.26 6.72 -6.46
C CYS A 37 7.57 6.89 -7.22
N ASP A 38 7.54 7.37 -8.47
CA ASP A 38 8.62 7.59 -9.43
C ASP A 38 9.91 8.20 -8.81
N GLY A 39 10.67 7.36 -8.10
CA GLY A 39 11.77 7.78 -7.21
C GLY A 39 11.38 8.67 -6.02
N ARG A 40 10.09 8.83 -5.70
CA ARG A 40 9.61 9.73 -4.63
C ARG A 40 9.11 8.94 -3.43
N ASN A 41 9.16 9.55 -2.25
CA ASN A 41 8.65 9.00 -0.99
C ASN A 41 7.26 9.55 -0.60
N GLN A 42 6.61 10.27 -1.51
CA GLN A 42 5.35 10.99 -1.30
C GLN A 42 4.58 11.11 -2.62
N ILE A 43 3.27 10.91 -2.57
CA ILE A 43 2.36 11.09 -3.71
C ILE A 43 1.61 12.40 -3.50
N ARG A 44 1.34 13.10 -4.61
CA ARG A 44 0.39 14.20 -4.63
C ARG A 44 -0.56 14.05 -5.82
N SER A 45 -1.83 13.88 -5.51
CA SER A 45 -2.95 13.82 -6.44
C SER A 45 -3.88 15.01 -6.26
N ASP A 46 -4.45 15.51 -7.37
CA ASP A 46 -5.56 16.47 -7.39
C ASP A 46 -6.65 15.93 -8.32
N TYR A 47 -7.92 16.26 -8.06
CA TYR A 47 -9.05 15.99 -8.95
C TYR A 47 -9.78 17.27 -9.29
N TRP A 48 -9.87 17.55 -10.59
CA TRP A 48 -10.50 18.75 -11.14
C TRP A 48 -11.66 18.36 -12.06
N THR A 49 -12.77 19.07 -11.96
CA THR A 49 -13.91 18.94 -12.89
C THR A 49 -14.59 20.28 -13.06
N GLY A 50 -14.92 20.65 -14.30
CA GLY A 50 -15.49 21.95 -14.62
C GLY A 50 -14.63 23.14 -14.15
N GLY A 51 -13.30 23.01 -14.19
CA GLY A 51 -12.36 24.05 -13.73
C GLY A 51 -12.25 24.21 -12.21
N VAL A 52 -12.99 23.41 -11.43
CA VAL A 52 -12.98 23.45 -9.97
C VAL A 52 -12.21 22.25 -9.43
N ARG A 53 -11.26 22.48 -8.51
CA ARG A 53 -10.60 21.41 -7.77
C ARG A 53 -11.57 20.83 -6.76
N ARG A 54 -12.02 19.60 -6.95
CA ARG A 54 -12.98 18.93 -6.07
C ARG A 54 -12.32 18.14 -4.97
N ALA A 55 -11.15 17.56 -5.22
CA ALA A 55 -10.40 16.86 -4.20
C ALA A 55 -8.91 17.07 -4.41
N TYR A 56 -8.13 16.95 -3.35
CA TYR A 56 -6.68 16.77 -3.45
C TYR A 56 -6.19 15.99 -2.23
N GLU A 57 -5.01 15.40 -2.34
CA GLU A 57 -4.31 14.88 -1.18
C GLU A 57 -3.17 15.81 -0.76
N ASP A 58 -3.00 15.94 0.56
CA ASP A 58 -1.75 16.38 1.16
C ASP A 58 -0.89 15.13 1.46
N PRO A 59 0.36 15.08 0.97
CA PRO A 59 1.21 13.91 1.17
C PRO A 59 1.54 13.68 2.65
N VAL A 60 1.57 12.41 3.04
CA VAL A 60 2.06 11.97 4.35
C VAL A 60 3.22 10.98 4.12
N GLY A 61 4.30 11.12 4.89
CA GLY A 61 5.41 10.16 4.84
C GLY A 61 4.97 8.75 5.23
N GLY A 62 5.62 7.73 4.66
CA GLY A 62 5.25 6.31 4.86
C GLY A 62 4.44 5.71 3.71
N THR A 63 4.20 6.50 2.67
CA THR A 63 3.83 6.02 1.33
C THR A 63 5.11 5.86 0.51
N CYS A 64 5.10 5.01 -0.53
CA CYS A 64 6.22 4.86 -1.47
C CYS A 64 7.54 4.27 -0.92
N ASP A 65 7.52 3.58 0.21
CA ASP A 65 8.71 2.97 0.84
C ASP A 65 8.84 1.46 0.54
N GLY A 66 7.98 0.93 -0.34
CA GLY A 66 7.92 -0.49 -0.71
C GLY A 66 7.14 -1.38 0.26
N ASN A 67 6.59 -0.86 1.35
CA ASN A 67 5.91 -1.68 2.37
C ASN A 67 4.47 -2.14 2.01
N ASN A 68 4.06 -1.95 0.74
CA ASN A 68 2.70 -2.16 0.22
C ASN A 68 1.61 -1.29 0.88
N TYR A 69 1.98 -0.14 1.43
CA TYR A 69 1.09 0.75 2.17
C TYR A 69 1.09 2.14 1.55
N TYR A 70 -0.11 2.72 1.45
CA TYR A 70 -0.36 4.05 0.95
C TYR A 70 -1.15 4.81 1.99
N GLN A 71 -0.80 6.06 2.21
CA GLN A 71 -1.54 6.96 3.08
C GLN A 71 -1.39 8.41 2.62
N GLY A 72 -2.40 9.20 2.95
CA GLY A 72 -2.44 10.62 2.65
C GLY A 72 -3.54 11.31 3.46
N ASP A 73 -3.58 12.62 3.39
CA ASP A 73 -4.69 13.41 3.93
C ASP A 73 -5.56 13.88 2.76
N LEU A 74 -6.74 13.30 2.61
CA LEU A 74 -7.74 13.68 1.62
C LEU A 74 -8.42 14.98 2.04
N VAL A 75 -8.50 15.94 1.11
CA VAL A 75 -9.16 17.23 1.34
C VAL A 75 -10.23 17.47 0.28
N ASP A 76 -11.43 17.81 0.75
CA ASP A 76 -12.49 18.43 -0.04
C ASP A 76 -12.39 19.96 0.12
N PRO A 77 -11.87 20.73 -0.85
CA PRO A 77 -11.73 22.17 -0.70
C PRO A 77 -13.01 22.96 -1.01
N VAL A 78 -14.09 22.34 -1.49
CA VAL A 78 -15.25 23.06 -2.03
C VAL A 78 -16.46 22.88 -1.14
N ARG A 79 -17.17 23.97 -0.84
CA ARG A 79 -18.45 23.91 -0.13
C ARG A 79 -19.61 23.79 -1.11
N ASP A 80 -19.81 22.59 -1.64
CA ASP A 80 -20.89 22.30 -2.61
C ASP A 80 -21.85 21.19 -2.15
N GLY A 81 -21.59 20.59 -0.98
CA GLY A 81 -22.40 19.51 -0.42
C GLY A 81 -22.13 18.13 -1.01
N ALA A 82 -21.15 17.99 -1.92
CA ALA A 82 -20.63 16.70 -2.31
C ALA A 82 -19.62 16.21 -1.28
N CYS A 83 -19.55 14.89 -1.06
CA CYS A 83 -18.40 14.29 -0.40
C CYS A 83 -17.39 13.87 -1.46
N VAL A 84 -16.13 13.79 -1.05
CA VAL A 84 -15.05 13.22 -1.85
C VAL A 84 -14.52 11.95 -1.20
N GLU A 85 -14.04 11.03 -2.01
CA GLU A 85 -13.41 9.81 -1.54
C GLU A 85 -12.25 9.40 -2.43
N VAL A 86 -11.31 8.66 -1.85
CA VAL A 86 -10.20 8.04 -2.56
C VAL A 86 -10.47 6.55 -2.71
N GLN A 87 -10.19 6.03 -3.90
CA GLN A 87 -10.35 4.63 -4.24
C GLN A 87 -9.08 4.08 -4.88
N PHE A 88 -8.83 2.80 -4.65
CA PHE A 88 -7.70 2.07 -5.17
C PHE A 88 -8.13 0.90 -6.06
N LEU A 89 -7.34 0.61 -7.09
CA LEU A 89 -7.45 -0.58 -7.92
C LEU A 89 -6.14 -1.36 -7.82
N ASP A 90 -6.23 -2.57 -7.28
CA ASP A 90 -5.10 -3.47 -7.10
C ASP A 90 -5.26 -4.67 -8.03
N GLY A 91 -4.58 -4.66 -9.18
CA GLY A 91 -4.60 -5.78 -10.13
C GLY A 91 -6.02 -6.18 -10.58
N SER A 92 -6.46 -7.38 -10.19
CA SER A 92 -7.82 -7.89 -10.51
C SER A 92 -8.89 -7.47 -9.48
N VAL A 93 -8.52 -6.81 -8.39
CA VAL A 93 -9.47 -6.33 -7.39
C VAL A 93 -10.15 -5.08 -7.92
N PRO A 94 -11.50 -5.02 -7.95
CA PRO A 94 -12.23 -3.84 -8.40
C PRO A 94 -11.88 -2.60 -7.58
N TRP A 95 -12.23 -1.42 -8.08
CA TRP A 95 -12.09 -0.16 -7.35
C TRP A 95 -12.71 -0.25 -5.95
N THR A 96 -11.89 -0.16 -4.92
CA THR A 96 -12.31 -0.17 -3.52
C THR A 96 -11.98 1.17 -2.87
N ARG A 97 -12.85 1.64 -1.99
CA ARG A 97 -12.56 2.84 -1.20
C ARG A 97 -11.44 2.54 -0.21
N ALA A 98 -10.51 3.48 -0.06
CA ALA A 98 -9.50 3.40 0.98
C ALA A 98 -10.14 3.43 2.37
N ALA A 99 -9.45 2.85 3.36
CA ALA A 99 -9.87 2.97 4.75
C ALA A 99 -9.84 4.44 5.17
N ASP A 100 -10.93 4.89 5.80
CA ASP A 100 -11.17 6.29 6.17
C ASP A 100 -11.06 7.29 5.00
N GLY A 101 -11.07 6.79 3.76
CA GLY A 101 -10.84 7.55 2.53
C GLY A 101 -12.05 8.32 2.03
N ARG A 102 -12.87 8.92 2.90
CA ARG A 102 -14.01 9.76 2.52
C ARG A 102 -14.10 11.00 3.40
N SER A 103 -14.11 12.17 2.78
CA SER A 103 -14.30 13.46 3.44
C SER A 103 -15.59 14.12 2.95
N CYS A 104 -16.41 14.57 3.89
CA CYS A 104 -17.62 15.37 3.63
C CYS A 104 -17.57 16.74 4.31
N VAL A 105 -16.41 17.09 4.87
CA VAL A 105 -16.22 18.33 5.63
C VAL A 105 -15.27 19.21 4.84
N THR A 106 -15.80 20.29 4.28
CA THR A 106 -15.02 21.24 3.48
C THR A 106 -13.81 21.76 4.24
N GLY A 107 -12.64 21.64 3.63
CA GLY A 107 -11.34 22.07 4.14
C GLY A 107 -10.74 21.15 5.20
N ALA A 108 -11.44 20.11 5.65
CA ALA A 108 -10.89 19.17 6.60
C ALA A 108 -9.89 18.23 5.91
N ARG A 109 -8.84 17.87 6.66
CA ARG A 109 -7.91 16.82 6.30
C ARG A 109 -8.42 15.50 6.86
N GLN A 110 -8.80 14.59 5.98
CA GLN A 110 -9.22 13.26 6.33
C GLN A 110 -8.08 12.28 6.03
N ARG A 111 -7.45 11.74 7.08
CA ARG A 111 -6.45 10.69 6.93
C ARG A 111 -7.09 9.48 6.28
N PHE A 112 -6.46 8.97 5.23
CA PHE A 112 -6.81 7.68 4.63
C PHE A 112 -5.59 6.77 4.60
N TRP A 113 -5.86 5.48 4.44
CA TRP A 113 -4.82 4.52 4.12
C TRP A 113 -5.34 3.36 3.28
N HIS A 114 -4.43 2.74 2.56
CA HIS A 114 -4.67 1.59 1.71
C HIS A 114 -3.48 0.64 1.80
N ARG A 115 -3.75 -0.67 1.79
CA ARG A 115 -2.73 -1.70 1.69
C ARG A 115 -2.95 -2.44 0.37
N ASP A 116 -1.93 -2.46 -0.49
CA ASP A 116 -1.98 -3.28 -1.70
C ASP A 116 -2.17 -4.74 -1.30
N VAL A 117 -3.31 -5.29 -1.68
CA VAL A 117 -3.71 -6.65 -1.35
C VAL A 117 -3.00 -7.71 -2.19
N ASN A 118 -2.44 -7.35 -3.34
CA ASN A 118 -1.68 -8.26 -4.20
C ASN A 118 -0.20 -8.33 -3.81
N GLY A 119 0.26 -7.45 -2.91
CA GLY A 119 1.66 -7.40 -2.45
C GLY A 119 2.67 -7.04 -3.55
N THR A 120 2.18 -6.63 -4.71
CA THR A 120 2.97 -6.19 -5.86
C THR A 120 3.49 -4.77 -5.70
N SER A 121 2.96 -4.08 -4.70
CA SER A 121 3.19 -2.68 -4.49
C SER A 121 2.79 -1.93 -5.77
N ALA A 122 1.61 -2.22 -6.33
CA ALA A 122 1.17 -1.66 -7.60
C ALA A 122 -0.34 -1.40 -7.54
N ALA A 123 -0.68 -0.22 -7.02
CA ALA A 123 -2.05 0.23 -6.85
C ALA A 123 -2.31 1.47 -7.70
N TRP A 124 -3.46 1.53 -8.37
CA TRP A 124 -3.93 2.75 -9.03
C TRP A 124 -4.83 3.51 -8.08
N GLU A 125 -4.70 4.82 -8.01
CA GLU A 125 -5.50 5.68 -7.15
C GLU A 125 -6.40 6.59 -7.97
N ARG A 126 -7.64 6.80 -7.54
CA ARG A 126 -8.54 7.83 -8.07
C ARG A 126 -9.28 8.56 -6.96
N PHE A 127 -9.75 9.77 -7.25
CA PHE A 127 -10.74 10.45 -6.42
C PHE A 127 -12.12 10.37 -7.04
N CYS A 128 -13.14 10.23 -6.21
CA CYS A 128 -14.54 10.29 -6.61
C CYS A 128 -15.22 11.39 -5.81
N ALA A 129 -16.11 12.13 -6.44
CA ALA A 129 -17.02 13.04 -5.75
C ALA A 129 -18.46 12.67 -6.12
N ASP A 130 -19.34 12.56 -5.12
CA ASP A 130 -20.67 11.94 -5.27
C ASP A 130 -21.49 12.46 -6.47
N GLN A 131 -21.36 13.74 -6.80
CA GLN A 131 -22.13 14.43 -7.84
C GLN A 131 -21.33 14.70 -9.13
N TYR A 132 -20.02 14.45 -9.13
CA TYR A 132 -19.13 14.84 -10.23
C TYR A 132 -18.41 13.66 -10.89
N GLY A 133 -18.59 12.46 -10.35
CA GLY A 133 -17.97 11.24 -10.84
C GLY A 133 -16.57 11.03 -10.28
N CYS A 134 -15.81 10.17 -10.93
CA CYS A 134 -14.46 9.80 -10.52
C CYS A 134 -13.43 10.25 -11.55
N GLY A 135 -12.23 10.57 -11.08
CA GLY A 135 -11.09 10.88 -11.93
C GLY A 135 -9.82 11.08 -11.12
N TRP A 136 -8.74 11.38 -11.83
CA TRP A 136 -7.46 11.78 -11.23
C TRP A 136 -6.78 12.84 -12.12
N GLY A 137 -5.93 13.69 -11.53
CA GLY A 137 -5.06 14.62 -12.25
C GLY A 137 -5.68 15.95 -12.71
N ARG A 138 -4.82 16.80 -13.29
CA ARG A 138 -5.09 18.23 -13.58
C ARG A 138 -5.86 18.51 -14.88
N ASN A 139 -6.21 17.48 -15.67
CA ASN A 139 -6.63 17.67 -17.05
C ASN A 139 -8.07 17.23 -17.38
N GLY A 140 -9.00 17.31 -16.43
CA GLY A 140 -10.44 17.43 -16.74
C GLY A 140 -11.13 16.31 -17.54
N GLU A 141 -10.43 15.24 -17.90
CA GLU A 141 -11.01 14.09 -18.58
C GLU A 141 -11.22 12.97 -17.56
N SER A 142 -12.48 12.66 -17.31
CA SER A 142 -13.02 11.68 -16.36
C SER A 142 -12.60 10.22 -16.64
N GLN A 143 -11.55 9.99 -17.44
CA GLN A 143 -11.11 8.70 -17.97
C GLN A 143 -9.60 8.71 -18.30
N GLY A 144 -8.75 9.43 -17.55
CA GLY A 144 -7.34 9.58 -17.93
C GLY A 144 -6.44 8.41 -17.55
N LEU A 145 -6.47 7.26 -18.22
CA LEU A 145 -5.34 6.29 -18.16
C LEU A 145 -4.05 7.05 -18.51
N ASN A 146 -3.04 7.08 -17.63
CA ASN A 146 -1.76 7.66 -18.00
C ASN A 146 -0.58 6.83 -17.51
N HIS A 147 0.21 6.41 -18.51
CA HIS A 147 1.54 5.84 -18.39
C HIS A 147 2.50 6.96 -18.00
N GLY A 148 3.45 6.68 -17.11
CA GLY A 148 4.46 7.64 -16.66
C GLY A 148 5.28 8.20 -17.83
N TYR A 149 5.65 9.48 -17.72
CA TYR A 149 6.86 9.99 -18.37
C TYR A 149 8.04 9.78 -17.45
#